data_AF-A0A167XYB3-F1
#
_entry.id   AF-A0A167XYB3-F1
#
_cell.length_a   1.000
_cell.length_b   1.000
_cell.length_c   1.000
_cell.angle_alpha   90.00
_cell.angle_beta   90.00
_cell.angle_gamma   90.00
#
_symmetry.space_group_name_H-M   'P 1'
#
loop_
_entity.id
_entity.type
_entity.pdbx_description
1 polymer ?
#
loop_
_entity_poly.entity_id
_entity_poly.type
_entity_poly.pdbx_seq_one_letter_code
_entity_poly.pdbx_strand_id
1 'polypeptide(L)'
;MAQRQFLVFIWNCNTLERQQFGLSRILNDDTIAGGRGFGSHAHAKMEIIPIPLEGGLKHRNSMGTEGIIRFGEVQVMSAGSGITHSEMNASPKEEAKTLQL
;
A
#
# COMPACT_ATOMS: atom_id res chain seq x y z
N MET A 1 10.98 15.48 -2.50
CA MET A 1 11.78 14.24 -2.52
C MET A 1 10.82 13.08 -2.55
N ALA A 2 11.06 12.17 -3.49
CA ALA A 2 10.02 11.37 -4.15
C ALA A 2 9.66 10.10 -3.37
N GLN A 3 8.37 9.84 -3.21
CA GLN A 3 7.86 8.50 -3.00
C GLN A 3 8.20 7.69 -4.26
N ARG A 4 8.95 6.61 -4.10
CA ARG A 4 9.30 5.72 -5.21
C ARG A 4 8.40 4.50 -5.09
N GLN A 5 7.49 4.37 -6.05
CA GLN A 5 6.64 3.22 -6.24
C GLN A 5 7.18 2.43 -7.43
N PHE A 6 7.58 1.18 -7.21
CA PHE A 6 7.84 0.23 -8.29
C PHE A 6 6.63 -0.69 -8.42
N LEU A 7 5.88 -0.53 -9.51
CA LEU A 7 4.69 -1.32 -9.80
C LEU A 7 5.04 -2.43 -10.78
N VAL A 8 4.89 -3.69 -10.36
CA VAL A 8 5.31 -4.87 -11.14
C VAL A 8 4.25 -5.32 -12.16
N PHE A 9 2.96 -5.02 -11.93
CA PHE A 9 1.85 -5.40 -12.83
C PHE A 9 1.22 -4.24 -13.61
N ILE A 10 1.80 -3.05 -13.53
CA ILE A 10 1.76 -2.02 -14.57
C ILE A 10 3.19 -1.52 -14.67
N TRP A 11 3.98 -2.30 -15.39
CA TRP A 11 5.40 -2.06 -15.63
C TRP A 11 5.55 -0.75 -16.39
N ASN A 12 5.71 0.35 -15.65
CA ASN A 12 5.97 1.69 -16.18
C ASN A 12 4.86 2.24 -17.12
N CYS A 13 4.76 3.56 -17.18
CA CYS A 13 3.87 4.25 -18.10
C CYS A 13 4.10 3.74 -19.55
N ASN A 14 3.05 3.18 -20.20
CA ASN A 14 2.92 2.89 -21.65
C ASN A 14 3.36 1.54 -22.25
N THR A 15 3.58 0.45 -21.51
CA THR A 15 3.71 -0.89 -22.15
C THR A 15 2.57 -1.84 -21.76
N LEU A 16 1.76 -2.26 -22.73
CA LEU A 16 0.58 -3.14 -22.58
C LEU A 16 0.91 -4.61 -22.23
N GLU A 17 2.17 -4.96 -22.01
CA GLU A 17 2.60 -6.37 -22.05
C GLU A 17 2.19 -7.20 -20.83
N ARG A 18 2.02 -6.58 -19.64
CA ARG A 18 1.58 -7.28 -18.42
C ARG A 18 0.69 -6.40 -17.54
N GLN A 19 -0.62 -6.68 -17.54
CA GLN A 19 -1.61 -6.00 -16.69
C GLN A 19 -2.01 -6.79 -15.43
N GLN A 20 -1.73 -8.09 -15.39
CA GLN A 20 -2.05 -8.97 -14.25
C GLN A 20 -1.26 -10.28 -14.34
N PHE A 21 -1.08 -10.95 -13.20
CA PHE A 21 -0.52 -12.30 -13.13
C PHE A 21 -1.40 -13.17 -12.23
N GLY A 22 -2.13 -14.10 -12.84
CA GLY A 22 -3.18 -14.85 -12.14
C GLY A 22 -4.21 -13.90 -11.54
N LEU A 23 -4.43 -14.00 -10.22
CA LEU A 23 -5.35 -13.14 -9.47
C LEU A 23 -4.72 -11.81 -9.01
N SER A 24 -3.40 -11.68 -9.06
CA SER A 24 -2.71 -10.45 -8.66
C SER A 24 -2.82 -9.40 -9.77
N ARG A 25 -3.31 -8.22 -9.41
CA ARG A 25 -3.43 -7.06 -10.30
C ARG A 25 -2.33 -6.04 -10.08
N ILE A 26 -1.88 -5.89 -8.83
CA ILE A 26 -0.92 -4.89 -8.40
C ILE A 26 0.09 -5.59 -7.50
N LEU A 27 1.35 -5.17 -7.62
CA LEU A 27 2.40 -5.46 -6.66
C LEU A 27 3.28 -4.21 -6.65
N ASN A 28 3.24 -3.48 -5.54
CA ASN A 28 4.05 -2.30 -5.34
C ASN A 28 5.21 -2.62 -4.39
N ASP A 29 6.40 -2.14 -4.73
CA ASP A 29 7.52 -1.97 -3.82
C ASP A 29 7.71 -0.47 -3.60
N ASP A 30 7.29 -0.01 -2.43
CA ASP A 30 7.20 1.40 -2.06
C ASP A 30 8.26 1.75 -1.01
N THR A 31 9.02 2.83 -1.26
CA THR A 31 9.79 3.53 -0.23
C THR A 31 9.11 4.86 0.10
N ILE A 32 8.69 5.03 1.35
CA ILE A 32 7.86 6.13 1.83
C ILE A 32 8.67 6.97 2.84
N ALA A 33 8.93 8.23 2.50
CA ALA A 33 9.63 9.16 3.38
C ALA A 33 8.87 9.41 4.70
N GLY A 34 9.60 9.83 5.74
CA GLY A 34 9.02 10.17 7.05
C GLY A 34 7.88 11.20 6.95
N GLY A 35 6.77 10.92 7.64
CA GLY A 35 5.58 11.78 7.66
C GLY A 35 4.80 11.83 6.35
N ARG A 36 5.16 11.02 5.35
CA ARG A 36 4.46 10.91 4.06
C ARG A 36 3.66 9.61 3.99
N GLY A 37 2.93 9.44 2.90
CA GLY A 37 2.13 8.27 2.60
C GLY A 37 0.99 8.62 1.66
N PHE A 38 0.04 7.71 1.57
CA PHE A 38 -1.14 7.82 0.75
C PHE A 38 -2.29 8.35 1.60
N GLY A 39 -2.78 9.54 1.24
CA GLY A 39 -3.96 10.13 1.84
C GLY A 39 -5.21 9.27 1.63
N SER A 40 -6.34 9.74 2.15
CA SER A 40 -7.63 9.04 2.01
C SER A 40 -7.99 8.79 0.54
N HIS A 41 -8.17 7.54 0.16
CA HIS A 41 -8.56 7.10 -1.19
C HIS A 41 -9.43 5.83 -1.14
N ALA A 42 -10.13 5.53 -2.22
CA ALA A 42 -11.14 4.47 -2.26
C ALA A 42 -10.71 3.28 -3.12
N HIS A 43 -11.06 2.08 -2.67
CA HIS A 43 -10.95 0.83 -3.43
C HIS A 43 -12.26 0.04 -3.39
N ALA A 44 -12.45 -0.83 -4.38
CA ALA A 44 -13.57 -1.78 -4.42
C ALA A 44 -13.13 -3.06 -5.16
N LYS A 45 -13.74 -4.20 -4.80
CA LYS A 45 -13.53 -5.51 -5.46
C LYS A 45 -12.05 -5.95 -5.50
N MET A 46 -11.31 -5.69 -4.44
CA MET A 46 -9.94 -6.15 -4.27
C MET A 46 -9.60 -6.44 -2.80
N GLU A 47 -8.61 -7.29 -2.61
CA GLU A 47 -7.90 -7.45 -1.34
C GLU A 47 -6.66 -6.54 -1.39
N ILE A 48 -6.36 -5.86 -0.28
CA ILE A 48 -5.18 -5.02 -0.14
C ILE A 48 -4.33 -5.60 0.98
N ILE A 49 -3.09 -5.97 0.65
CA ILE A 49 -2.19 -6.70 1.57
C ILE A 49 -0.88 -5.91 1.72
N PRO A 50 -0.82 -4.91 2.60
CA PRO A 50 0.42 -4.19 2.89
C PRO A 50 1.31 -4.99 3.84
N ILE A 51 2.61 -5.04 3.51
CA ILE A 51 3.66 -5.78 4.20
C ILE A 51 4.85 -4.84 4.42
N PRO A 52 5.01 -4.26 5.62
CA PRO A 52 6.19 -3.46 5.94
C PRO A 52 7.47 -4.31 5.96
N LEU A 53 8.42 -3.95 5.12
CA LEU A 53 9.77 -4.51 5.07
C LEU A 53 10.75 -3.73 5.93
N GLU A 54 10.48 -2.44 6.18
CA GLU A 54 11.22 -1.59 7.12
C GLU A 54 10.27 -0.56 7.73
N GLY A 55 10.46 -0.22 9.01
CA GLY A 55 9.62 0.76 9.71
C GLY A 55 8.21 0.24 10.00
N GLY A 56 7.19 1.04 9.68
CA GLY A 56 5.79 0.67 9.88
C GLY A 56 4.80 1.59 9.18
N LEU A 57 3.60 1.08 8.94
CA LEU A 57 2.54 1.75 8.20
C LEU A 57 1.33 1.98 9.09
N LYS A 58 0.98 3.24 9.34
CA LYS A 58 -0.26 3.64 9.98
C LYS A 58 -1.41 3.55 8.99
N HIS A 59 -2.35 2.66 9.25
CA HIS A 59 -3.54 2.44 8.44
C HIS A 59 -4.78 2.95 9.17
N ARG A 60 -5.72 3.52 8.43
CA ARG A 60 -7.08 3.86 8.89
C ARG A 60 -8.07 3.66 7.75
N ASN A 61 -9.23 3.07 8.03
CA ASN A 61 -10.30 2.90 7.06
C ASN A 61 -11.64 3.54 7.48
N SER A 62 -12.59 3.57 6.55
CA SER A 62 -13.93 4.14 6.73
C SER A 62 -14.84 3.34 7.67
N MET A 63 -14.45 2.13 8.06
CA MET A 63 -15.16 1.33 9.08
C MET A 63 -14.70 1.65 10.50
N GLY A 64 -13.75 2.58 10.66
CA GLY A 64 -13.19 2.98 11.94
C GLY A 64 -12.06 2.09 12.43
N THR A 65 -11.61 1.11 11.64
CA THR A 65 -10.38 0.36 11.95
C THR A 65 -9.19 1.26 11.75
N GLU A 66 -8.31 1.33 12.74
CA GLU A 66 -7.01 1.98 12.64
C GLU A 66 -5.96 1.21 13.41
N GLY A 67 -4.70 1.35 12.98
CA GLY A 67 -3.58 0.68 13.63
C GLY A 67 -2.27 1.03 12.97
N ILE A 68 -1.18 0.49 13.50
CA ILE A 68 0.11 0.55 12.85
C ILE A 68 0.56 -0.88 12.59
N ILE A 69 0.79 -1.19 11.32
CA ILE A 69 1.35 -2.44 10.86
C ILE A 69 2.86 -2.29 10.93
N ARG A 70 3.53 -3.17 11.67
CA ARG A 70 4.98 -3.12 11.91
C ARG A 70 5.73 -4.09 11.01
N PHE A 71 7.03 -3.89 10.95
CA PHE A 71 7.92 -4.89 10.37
C PHE A 71 7.64 -6.30 10.95
N GLY A 72 7.50 -7.28 10.06
CA GLY A 72 7.18 -8.66 10.40
C GLY A 72 5.68 -8.96 10.54
N GLU A 73 4.82 -7.95 10.44
CA GLU A 73 3.37 -8.11 10.42
C GLU A 73 2.82 -8.07 8.99
N VAL A 74 1.64 -8.67 8.81
CA VAL A 74 0.86 -8.60 7.57
C VAL A 74 -0.55 -8.15 7.94
N GLN A 75 -1.06 -7.15 7.23
CA GLN A 75 -2.47 -6.81 7.27
C GLN A 75 -3.14 -7.32 6.00
N VAL A 76 -4.40 -7.75 6.12
CA VAL A 76 -5.27 -8.03 4.97
C VAL A 76 -6.53 -7.19 5.14
N MET A 77 -6.87 -6.43 4.10
CA MET A 77 -8.11 -5.65 4.05
C MET A 77 -8.91 -5.99 2.79
N SER A 78 -10.09 -6.57 2.99
CA SER A 78 -11.06 -6.84 1.93
C SER A 78 -11.89 -5.59 1.64
N ALA A 79 -11.77 -5.02 0.44
CA ALA A 79 -12.53 -3.82 0.08
C ALA A 79 -14.02 -4.12 -0.18
N GLY A 80 -14.38 -5.36 -0.51
CA GLY A 80 -15.76 -5.76 -0.78
C GLY A 80 -16.42 -4.87 -1.86
N SER A 81 -17.60 -4.32 -1.54
CA SER A 81 -18.30 -3.37 -2.42
C SER A 81 -17.68 -1.97 -2.45
N GLY A 82 -16.83 -1.62 -1.48
CA GLY A 82 -16.15 -0.34 -1.40
C GLY A 82 -15.64 -0.03 0.01
N ILE A 83 -14.41 0.47 0.10
CA ILE A 83 -13.84 1.00 1.34
C ILE A 83 -12.95 2.20 1.03
N THR A 84 -12.94 3.19 1.92
CA THR A 84 -11.98 4.29 1.86
C THR A 84 -10.95 4.09 2.96
N HIS A 85 -9.66 4.27 2.64
CA HIS A 85 -8.58 4.15 3.62
C HIS A 85 -7.43 5.10 3.33
N SER A 86 -6.54 5.25 4.31
CA SER A 86 -5.27 5.98 4.19
C SER A 86 -4.14 5.15 4.77
N GLU A 87 -2.95 5.31 4.21
CA GLU A 87 -1.75 4.55 4.56
C GLU A 87 -0.58 5.50 4.69
N MET A 88 -0.20 5.80 5.93
CA MET A 88 0.83 6.78 6.25
C MET A 88 2.04 6.10 6.86
N ASN A 89 3.25 6.55 6.57
CA ASN A 89 4.43 6.13 7.32
C ASN A 89 4.20 6.47 8.80
N ALA A 90 4.40 5.48 9.68
CA ALA A 90 4.21 5.62 11.12
C ALA A 90 5.28 6.51 11.78
N SER A 91 6.43 6.68 11.14
CA SER A 91 7.50 7.58 11.57
C SER A 91 7.39 8.94 10.89
N PRO A 92 7.53 10.06 11.61
CA PRO A 92 7.59 11.39 11.02
C PRO A 92 8.96 11.71 10.40
N LYS A 93 9.99 10.89 10.63
CA LYS A 93 11.39 11.18 10.25
C LYS A 93 12.03 10.07 9.42
N GLU A 94 11.88 8.83 9.87
CA GLU A 94 12.51 7.67 9.24
C GLU A 94 11.73 7.22 8.01
N GLU A 95 12.43 6.65 7.03
CA GLU A 95 11.79 6.01 5.88
C GLU A 95 11.10 4.70 6.30
N ALA A 96 10.07 4.32 5.55
CA ALA A 96 9.47 2.99 5.59
C ALA A 96 9.57 2.34 4.21
N LYS A 97 9.73 1.02 4.19
CA LYS A 97 9.67 0.22 2.97
C LYS A 97 8.50 -0.74 3.08
N THR A 98 7.69 -0.86 2.04
CA THR A 98 6.51 -1.72 2.04
C THR A 98 6.39 -2.45 0.72
N LEU A 99 6.04 -3.74 0.78
CA LEU A 99 5.43 -4.43 -0.35
C LEU A 99 3.91 -4.37 -0.19
N GLN A 100 3.20 -4.18 -1.29
CA GLN A 100 1.74 -4.23 -1.29
C GLN A 100 1.22 -5.01 -2.48
N LEU A 101 0.31 -5.94 -2.21
CA LEU A 101 -0.42 -6.74 -3.20
C LEU A 101 -1.86 -6.26 -3.31
#